data_AF-A0AAW2NPF6-F1
#
_entry.id   AF-A0AAW2NPF6-F1
#
_cell.length_a   1.000
_cell.length_b   1.000
_cell.length_c   1.000
_cell.angle_alpha   90.00
_cell.angle_beta   90.00
_cell.angle_gamma   90.00
#
_symmetry.space_group_name_H-M   'P 1'
#
loop_
_entity.id
_entity.type
_entity.pdbx_description
1 polymer ?
#
loop_
_entity_poly.entity_id
_entity_poly.type
_entity_poly.pdbx_seq_one_letter_code
_entity_poly.pdbx_strand_id
1 'polypeptide(L)'
;MAPYEPLYERRCRSPVCWDIEGLRQLKGPELVQETVEKIQIVKKCLKAAQDRQKSYVDKHRREIEYEVGDKVFLKVSPRKGILRFGRQGKLSPRYIEPYKIVERIGPLAYRLALPTELS
;
A
#
# COMPACT_ATOMS: atom_id res chain seq x y z
N MET A 1 7.51 -14.75 1.28
CA MET A 1 8.85 -14.84 0.67
C MET A 1 9.55 -13.52 0.91
N ALA A 2 10.77 -13.54 1.47
CA ALA A 2 11.51 -12.30 1.73
C ALA A 2 12.20 -11.83 0.42
N PRO A 3 12.14 -10.54 0.08
CA PRO A 3 12.61 -10.04 -1.22
C PRO A 3 14.13 -10.02 -1.40
N TYR A 4 14.92 -10.39 -0.40
CA TYR A 4 16.38 -10.34 -0.43
C TYR A 4 17.02 -11.48 -1.22
N GLU A 5 16.50 -12.71 -1.12
CA GLU A 5 17.10 -13.88 -1.79
C GLU A 5 17.06 -13.79 -3.32
N PRO A 6 15.97 -13.33 -3.96
CA PRO A 6 15.93 -13.10 -5.40
C PRO A 6 16.82 -11.94 -5.87
N LEU A 7 17.19 -11.01 -4.97
CA LEU A 7 17.93 -9.79 -5.29
C LEU A 7 19.45 -9.99 -5.20
N TYR A 8 19.89 -10.86 -4.28
CA TYR A 8 21.30 -11.08 -3.97
C TYR A 8 21.77 -12.51 -4.21
N GLU A 9 20.87 -13.40 -4.65
CA GLU A 9 21.12 -14.83 -4.90
C GLU A 9 21.76 -15.55 -3.69
N ARG A 10 21.59 -14.99 -2.50
CA ARG A 10 22.11 -15.49 -1.23
C ARG A 10 20.96 -15.60 -0.25
N ARG A 11 20.98 -16.63 0.60
CA ARG A 11 19.99 -16.77 1.67
C ARG A 11 20.09 -15.60 2.64
N CYS A 12 18.94 -15.06 3.05
CA CYS A 12 18.87 -14.03 4.08
C CYS A 12 19.53 -14.54 5.37
N ARG A 13 20.50 -13.80 5.93
CA ARG A 13 20.95 -14.02 7.31
C ARG A 13 19.97 -13.35 8.29
N SER A 14 18.76 -13.89 8.38
CA SER A 14 17.79 -13.44 9.40
C SER A 14 17.98 -14.21 10.71
N PRO A 15 17.60 -13.67 11.88
CA PRO A 15 17.60 -14.42 13.14
C PRO A 15 16.77 -15.72 13.10
N VAL A 16 15.87 -15.83 12.12
CA VAL A 16 15.02 -17.01 11.85
C VAL A 16 15.71 -17.99 10.88
N CYS A 17 16.66 -17.50 10.07
CA CYS A 17 17.44 -18.24 9.07
C CYS A 17 18.88 -18.52 9.54
N TRP A 18 19.09 -18.67 10.85
CA TRP A 18 20.25 -19.41 11.35
C TRP A 18 20.02 -20.88 11.01
N ASP A 19 20.19 -21.25 9.74
CA ASP A 19 20.49 -22.63 9.41
C ASP A 19 21.82 -22.94 10.12
N ILE A 20 21.68 -23.86 11.05
CA ILE A 20 22.58 -24.10 12.15
C ILE A 20 23.78 -24.89 11.62
N GLU A 21 24.88 -24.21 11.25
CA GLU A 21 26.19 -24.86 11.13
C GLU A 21 26.66 -25.28 12.53
N GLY A 22 26.15 -26.43 12.96
CA GLY A 22 26.36 -27.01 14.29
C GLY A 22 25.03 -27.44 14.89
N LEU A 23 24.36 -28.40 14.24
CA LEU A 23 23.24 -29.21 14.76
C LEU A 23 22.92 -28.89 16.23
N ARG A 24 21.99 -27.95 16.46
CA ARG A 24 21.21 -28.03 17.70
C ARG A 24 20.57 -29.41 17.58
N GLN A 25 20.94 -30.31 18.48
CA GLN A 25 20.19 -31.54 18.71
C GLN A 25 18.73 -31.21 18.48
N LEU A 26 18.11 -31.87 17.51
CA LEU A 26 16.68 -31.79 17.29
C LEU A 26 16.04 -32.29 18.59
N LYS A 27 15.82 -31.37 19.52
CA LYS A 27 14.97 -31.61 20.67
C LYS A 27 13.62 -32.03 20.10
N GLY A 28 13.09 -33.14 20.62
CA GLY A 28 12.14 -34.04 19.96
C GLY A 28 10.83 -33.43 19.41
N PRO A 29 9.92 -34.27 18.91
CA PRO A 29 8.68 -33.83 18.23
C PRO A 29 7.83 -32.85 19.05
N GLU A 30 7.94 -32.90 20.38
CA GLU A 30 7.26 -32.01 21.33
C GLU A 30 7.60 -30.53 21.11
N LEU A 31 8.87 -30.16 20.92
CA LEU A 31 9.22 -28.75 20.69
C LEU A 31 8.76 -28.24 19.33
N VAL A 32 8.71 -29.12 18.33
CA VAL A 32 8.16 -28.78 17.01
C VAL A 32 6.66 -28.49 17.14
N GLN A 33 5.92 -29.29 17.92
CA GLN A 33 4.52 -29.04 18.20
C GLN A 33 4.31 -27.72 18.96
N GLU A 34 5.06 -27.47 20.03
CA GLU A 34 4.99 -26.21 20.78
C GLU A 34 5.29 -24.97 19.91
N THR A 35 6.28 -25.07 19.03
CA THR A 35 6.65 -23.96 18.15
C THR A 35 5.57 -23.70 17.09
N VAL A 36 4.95 -24.75 16.54
CA VAL A 36 3.81 -24.62 15.64
C VAL A 36 2.63 -23.94 16.33
N GLU A 37 2.31 -24.33 17.57
CA GLU A 37 1.25 -23.70 18.36
C GLU A 37 1.54 -22.21 18.61
N LYS A 38 2.76 -21.88 19.02
CA LYS A 38 3.20 -20.49 19.22
C LYS A 38 3.13 -19.67 17.92
N ILE A 39 3.53 -20.24 16.78
CA ILE A 39 3.41 -19.59 15.47
C ILE A 39 1.95 -19.34 15.10
N GLN A 40 1.04 -20.27 15.40
CA GLN A 40 -0.39 -20.06 15.18
C GLN A 40 -0.93 -18.90 16.01
N ILE A 41 -0.51 -18.78 17.27
CA ILE A 41 -0.88 -17.66 18.14
C ILE A 41 -0.36 -16.34 17.55
N VAL A 42 0.91 -16.28 17.15
CA VAL A 42 1.51 -15.07 16.55
C VAL A 42 0.76 -14.66 15.29
N LYS A 43 0.41 -15.61 14.40
CA LYS A 43 -0.38 -15.34 13.20
C LYS A 43 -1.77 -14.79 13.53
N LYS A 44 -2.45 -15.34 14.54
CA LYS A 44 -3.76 -14.86 15.00
C LYS A 44 -3.66 -13.43 15.55
N CYS A 45 -2.66 -13.15 16.38
CA CYS A 45 -2.43 -11.82 16.94
C CYS A 45 -2.12 -10.78 15.85
N LEU A 46 -1.29 -11.15 14.88
CA LEU A 46 -0.93 -10.29 13.75
C LEU A 46 -2.16 -9.98 12.89
N LYS A 47 -2.99 -10.99 12.60
CA LYS A 47 -4.24 -10.79 11.87
C LYS A 47 -5.21 -9.89 12.64
N ALA A 48 -5.38 -10.11 13.93
CA ALA A 48 -6.22 -9.25 14.76
C ALA A 48 -5.72 -7.79 14.81
N ALA A 49 -4.41 -7.56 14.80
CA ALA A 49 -3.84 -6.23 14.71
C ALA A 49 -4.12 -5.55 13.35
N GLN A 50 -3.96 -6.29 12.25
CA GLN A 50 -4.29 -5.82 10.90
C GLN A 50 -5.79 -5.50 10.76
N ASP A 51 -6.66 -6.37 11.27
CA ASP A 51 -8.11 -6.19 11.23
C ASP A 51 -8.53 -4.94 12.03
N ARG A 52 -7.91 -4.70 13.20
CA ARG A 52 -8.13 -3.46 13.97
C ARG A 52 -7.72 -2.22 13.19
N GLN A 53 -6.52 -2.21 12.60
CA GLN A 53 -6.06 -1.11 11.76
C GLN A 53 -7.02 -0.85 10.60
N LYS A 54 -7.45 -1.91 9.91
CA LYS A 54 -8.43 -1.83 8.83
C LYS A 54 -9.74 -1.23 9.31
N SER A 55 -10.30 -1.71 10.43
CA SER A 55 -11.55 -1.21 10.99
C SER A 55 -11.50 0.28 11.37
N TYR A 56 -10.36 0.76 11.86
CA TYR A 56 -10.19 2.17 12.23
C TYR A 56 -10.10 3.06 11.01
N VAL A 57 -9.37 2.61 9.98
CA VAL A 57 -9.21 3.36 8.74
C VAL A 57 -10.53 3.38 7.95
N ASP A 58 -11.19 2.24 7.81
CA ASP A 58 -12.38 2.11 6.98
C ASP A 58 -13.60 2.84 7.58
N LYS A 59 -13.67 3.00 8.92
CA LYS A 59 -14.72 3.80 9.59
C LYS A 59 -14.87 5.22 9.05
N HIS A 60 -13.79 5.82 8.56
CA HIS A 60 -13.79 7.19 8.04
C HIS A 60 -13.70 7.27 6.51
N ARG A 61 -13.64 6.12 5.83
CA ARG A 61 -13.66 6.08 4.37
C ARG A 61 -15.09 6.19 3.86
N ARG A 62 -15.26 6.94 2.77
CA ARG A 62 -16.48 6.96 1.99
C ARG A 62 -16.19 6.21 0.69
N GLU A 63 -17.03 5.23 0.38
CA GLU A 63 -17.02 4.58 -0.93
C GLU A 63 -17.62 5.57 -1.91
N ILE A 64 -16.74 6.34 -2.57
CA ILE A 64 -17.11 7.26 -3.62
C ILE A 64 -16.74 6.60 -4.94
N GLU A 65 -17.76 6.22 -5.69
CA GLU A 65 -17.62 5.80 -7.07
C GLU A 65 -18.02 6.95 -7.99
N TYR A 66 -17.38 7.00 -9.15
CA TYR A 66 -17.68 7.99 -10.18
C TYR A 66 -18.06 7.28 -11.47
N GLU A 67 -18.99 7.89 -12.20
CA GLU A 67 -19.40 7.40 -13.51
C GLU A 67 -18.72 8.16 -14.64
N VAL A 68 -18.74 7.58 -15.84
CA VAL A 68 -18.24 8.24 -17.04
C VAL A 68 -19.15 9.44 -17.33
N GLY A 69 -18.55 10.62 -17.54
CA GLY A 69 -19.27 11.88 -17.71
C GLY A 69 -19.30 12.76 -16.45
N ASP A 70 -19.03 12.20 -15.27
CA ASP A 70 -18.91 12.99 -14.04
C ASP A 70 -17.74 13.97 -14.12
N LYS A 71 -17.92 15.10 -13.46
CA LYS A 71 -16.92 16.16 -13.34
C LYS A 71 -16.24 16.08 -11.99
N VAL A 72 -14.92 15.84 -11.98
CA VAL A 72 -14.11 15.74 -10.77
C VAL A 72 -12.98 16.74 -10.76
N PHE A 73 -12.66 17.27 -9.57
CA PHE A 73 -11.53 18.17 -9.40
C PHE A 73 -10.22 17.40 -9.30
N LEU A 74 -9.21 17.83 -10.07
CA LEU A 74 -7.89 17.22 -10.02
C LEU A 74 -7.07 17.81 -8.88
N LYS A 75 -6.59 16.97 -7.97
CA LYS A 75 -5.64 17.38 -6.93
C LYS A 75 -4.25 17.58 -7.53
N VAL A 76 -3.65 18.73 -7.30
CA VAL A 76 -2.34 19.07 -7.88
C VAL A 76 -1.26 19.08 -6.81
N SER A 77 -0.09 18.52 -7.14
CA SER A 77 1.06 18.58 -6.24
C SER A 77 1.64 20.00 -6.25
N PRO A 78 2.13 20.53 -5.10
CA PRO A 78 2.63 21.90 -5.04
C PRO A 78 3.69 22.22 -6.11
N ARG A 79 4.59 21.27 -6.41
CA ARG A 79 5.62 21.44 -7.46
C ARG A 79 5.05 21.43 -8.88
N LYS A 80 4.13 20.52 -9.21
CA LYS A 80 3.47 20.50 -10.53
C LYS A 80 2.54 21.70 -10.71
N GLY A 81 1.93 22.18 -9.62
CA GLY A 81 1.05 23.35 -9.59
C GLY A 81 1.76 24.61 -10.07
N ILE A 82 2.98 24.83 -9.57
CA ILE A 82 3.80 25.98 -9.92
C ILE A 82 4.19 25.96 -11.40
N LEU A 83 4.67 24.81 -11.90
CA LEU A 83 5.15 24.69 -13.28
C LEU A 83 4.03 24.79 -14.33
N ARG A 84 2.84 24.26 -14.03
CA ARG A 84 1.74 24.16 -15.00
C ARG A 84 0.73 25.31 -14.92
N PHE A 85 0.51 25.89 -13.74
CA PHE A 85 -0.54 26.89 -13.53
C PHE A 85 -0.01 28.27 -13.12
N GLY A 86 1.31 28.42 -12.95
CA GLY A 86 1.96 29.70 -12.61
C GLY A 86 1.55 30.30 -11.26
N ARG A 87 0.72 29.61 -10.47
CA ARG A 87 0.23 30.06 -9.16
C ARG A 87 1.12 29.49 -8.07
N GLN A 88 1.97 30.34 -7.50
CA GLN A 88 2.87 30.00 -6.40
C GLN A 88 2.52 30.79 -5.14
N GLY A 89 2.72 30.17 -3.98
CA GLY A 89 2.66 30.83 -2.68
C GLY A 89 1.54 30.32 -1.78
N LYS A 90 1.41 30.98 -0.62
CA LYS A 90 0.36 30.75 0.35
C LYS A 90 -1.00 31.02 -0.33
N LEU A 91 -1.99 30.16 -0.08
CA LEU A 91 -3.33 30.21 -0.70
C LEU A 91 -3.43 29.77 -2.17
N SER A 92 -2.40 29.13 -2.73
CA SER A 92 -2.54 28.45 -4.03
C SER A 92 -3.60 27.33 -3.95
N PRO A 93 -4.42 27.14 -5.01
CA PRO A 93 -5.48 26.13 -5.00
C PRO A 93 -4.89 24.72 -5.01
N ARG A 94 -5.38 23.86 -4.11
CA ARG A 94 -4.97 22.46 -4.00
C ARG A 94 -5.63 21.55 -5.04
N TYR A 95 -6.77 21.99 -5.55
CA TYR A 95 -7.60 21.32 -6.53
C TYR A 95 -7.85 22.27 -7.68
N ILE A 96 -7.79 21.77 -8.90
CA ILE A 96 -7.96 22.54 -10.12
C ILE A 96 -9.13 21.97 -10.89
N GLU A 97 -9.73 22.86 -11.68
CA GLU A 97 -10.85 22.72 -12.62
C GLU A 97 -11.52 21.34 -12.72
N PRO A 98 -12.86 21.31 -12.77
CA PRO A 98 -13.56 20.05 -12.93
C PRO A 98 -13.29 19.44 -14.32
N TYR A 99 -12.61 18.30 -14.36
CA TYR A 99 -12.40 17.52 -15.57
C TYR A 99 -13.45 16.42 -15.67
N LYS A 100 -13.91 16.17 -16.90
CA LYS A 100 -14.81 15.05 -17.16
C LYS A 100 -14.05 13.73 -17.15
N ILE A 101 -14.64 12.71 -16.54
CA ILE A 101 -14.17 11.33 -16.64
C ILE A 101 -14.56 10.79 -18.02
N VAL A 102 -13.56 10.33 -18.79
CA VAL A 102 -13.71 9.76 -20.13
C VAL A 102 -13.91 8.26 -20.06
N GLU A 103 -13.19 7.59 -19.15
CA GLU A 103 -13.14 6.13 -19.10
C GLU A 103 -12.82 5.66 -17.67
N ARG A 104 -13.42 4.55 -17.24
CA ARG A 104 -13.09 3.86 -15.98
C ARG A 104 -12.15 2.70 -16.28
N ILE A 105 -10.88 2.82 -15.88
CA ILE A 105 -9.84 1.79 -16.09
C ILE A 105 -9.92 0.73 -14.99
N GLY A 106 -10.33 1.11 -13.78
CA GLY A 106 -10.50 0.20 -12.65
C GLY A 106 -11.38 0.78 -11.55
N PRO A 107 -11.57 0.06 -10.43
CA PRO A 107 -12.49 0.48 -9.36
C PRO A 107 -12.14 1.86 -8.78
N LEU A 108 -10.84 2.20 -8.71
CA LEU A 108 -10.32 3.47 -8.18
C LEU A 108 -9.53 4.28 -9.23
N ALA A 109 -9.47 3.82 -10.48
CA ALA A 109 -8.64 4.41 -11.53
C ALA A 109 -9.51 4.89 -12.69
N TYR A 110 -9.49 6.21 -12.91
CA TYR A 110 -10.31 6.90 -13.92
C TYR A 110 -9.42 7.71 -14.85
N ARG A 111 -9.76 7.74 -16.13
CA ARG A 111 -9.13 8.58 -17.15
C ARG A 111 -9.88 9.90 -17.27
N LEU A 112 -9.17 11.00 -17.13
CA LEU A 112 -9.73 12.35 -17.21
C LEU A 112 -9.47 12.96 -18.60
N ALA A 113 -10.40 13.79 -19.06
CA ALA A 113 -10.22 14.65 -20.24
C ALA A 113 -9.31 15.83 -19.91
N LEU A 114 -8.01 15.58 -19.75
CA LEU A 114 -7.03 16.61 -19.48
C LEU A 114 -6.60 17.30 -20.79
N PRO A 115 -6.42 18.63 -20.80
CA PRO A 115 -5.78 19.32 -21.92
C PRO A 115 -4.32 18.84 -22.08
N THR A 116 -3.78 18.92 -23.29
CA THR A 116 -2.44 18.42 -23.64
C THR A 116 -1.32 18.98 -22.75
N GLU A 117 -1.50 20.21 -22.24
CA GLU A 117 -0.58 20.86 -21.30
C GLU A 117 -0.49 20.14 -19.94
N LEU A 118 -1.54 19.39 -19.58
CA LEU A 118 -1.69 18.68 -18.31
C LEU A 118 -1.61 17.16 -18.44
N SER A 119 -1.58 16.61 -19.66
CA SER A 119 -1.43 15.18 -19.88
C SER A 119 -0.08 14.63 -19.43
#